data_AF-A0A1Q9DNV6-F1
#
_entry.id   AF-A0A1Q9DNV6-F1
#
_cell.length_a   1.000
_cell.length_b   1.000
_cell.length_c   1.000
_cell.angle_alpha   90.00
_cell.angle_beta   90.00
_cell.angle_gamma   90.00
#
_symmetry.space_group_name_H-M   'P 1'
#
loop_
_entity.id
_entity.type
_entity.pdbx_description
1 polymer ?
#
loop_
_entity_poly.entity_id
_entity_poly.type
_entity_poly.pdbx_seq_one_letter_code
_entity_poly.pdbx_strand_id
1 'polypeptide(L)'
;MANAQAGIPPPGEMMSRIWSCWPWTAKSCVILAGLQVVSCLAAHSSWQAGPVYRGTLEDEIQVFSMTRNALIIPMALITLVFGFQVAEMCSSKPRQRALAISRAPMLLFAVKICYYTMLSRGYGLAFQNQRSPDYRPIYVTRWIGWTYAVPTVLFMNLYPLMDSHPMLEVLVRIFPQLAASATYCWTCALGSVLYDPWMGWFLTVLGCVAYAAVVADEVVYLTEHIRTTSQPTLKGASVFVKEAMFVAYTVIFLLGNMGFISSYSCQLFYSVTDISHLAVLSSLLFVYWNLDDPKLTATADHRD
;
A
#
# COMPACT_ATOMS: atom_id res chain seq x y z
N MET A 1 -43.95 -7.50 21.58
CA MET A 1 -43.36 -8.01 20.34
C MET A 1 -43.61 -6.99 19.24
N ALA A 2 -42.60 -6.21 18.88
CA ALA A 2 -42.59 -5.41 17.66
C ALA A 2 -41.19 -5.60 17.06
N ASN A 3 -41.11 -6.49 16.07
CA ASN A 3 -39.93 -6.69 15.25
C ASN A 3 -39.72 -5.43 14.42
N ALA A 4 -38.82 -4.55 14.85
CA ALA A 4 -38.21 -3.58 13.96
C ALA A 4 -37.24 -4.35 13.05
N GLN A 5 -37.75 -4.91 11.96
CA GLN A 5 -36.92 -5.21 10.80
C GLN A 5 -36.33 -3.89 10.34
N ALA A 6 -35.10 -3.60 10.76
CA ALA A 6 -34.30 -2.55 10.18
C ALA A 6 -34.05 -2.95 8.72
N GLY A 7 -34.96 -2.54 7.83
CA GLY A 7 -34.81 -2.71 6.40
C GLY A 7 -33.49 -2.09 5.97
N ILE A 8 -32.72 -2.83 5.18
CA ILE A 8 -31.51 -2.29 4.56
C ILE A 8 -31.95 -1.05 3.77
N PRO A 9 -31.43 0.15 4.09
CA PRO A 9 -31.83 1.36 3.40
C PRO A 9 -31.53 1.23 1.91
N PRO A 10 -32.33 1.87 1.02
CA PRO A 10 -32.06 1.83 -0.40
C PRO A 10 -30.63 2.31 -0.70
N PRO A 11 -29.94 1.78 -1.73
CA PRO A 11 -28.50 1.98 -1.93
C PRO A 11 -28.06 3.46 -1.93
N GLY A 12 -28.90 4.36 -2.47
CA GLY A 12 -28.64 5.80 -2.48
C GLY A 12 -28.65 6.44 -1.09
N GLU A 13 -29.56 6.03 -0.21
CA GLU A 13 -29.62 6.51 1.18
C GLU A 13 -28.45 5.97 2.01
N MET A 14 -28.06 4.72 1.76
CA MET A 14 -26.90 4.11 2.41
C MET A 14 -25.61 4.86 2.07
N MET A 15 -25.38 5.18 0.79
CA MET A 15 -24.21 5.95 0.35
C MET A 15 -24.21 7.38 0.89
N SER A 16 -25.38 8.04 0.95
CA SER A 16 -25.51 9.37 1.54
C SER A 16 -25.15 9.39 3.04
N ARG A 17 -25.62 8.38 3.79
CA ARG A 17 -25.28 8.22 5.21
C ARG A 17 -23.79 7.97 5.41
N ILE A 18 -23.20 7.02 4.66
CA ILE A 18 -21.75 6.74 4.72
C ILE A 18 -20.95 8.00 4.41
N TRP A 19 -21.34 8.72 3.35
CA TRP A 19 -20.70 9.98 2.97
C TRP A 19 -20.79 11.02 4.08
N SER A 20 -21.95 11.20 4.72
CA SER A 20 -22.10 12.19 5.80
C SER A 20 -21.18 11.90 7.00
N CYS A 21 -20.92 10.63 7.31
CA CYS A 21 -20.13 10.21 8.47
C CYS A 21 -18.61 10.38 8.29
N TRP A 22 -18.12 10.53 7.06
CA TRP A 22 -16.69 10.67 6.83
C TRP A 22 -16.18 12.08 7.16
N PRO A 23 -14.99 12.18 7.79
CA PRO A 23 -14.30 13.47 7.92
C PRO A 23 -14.00 14.02 6.53
N TRP A 24 -13.81 15.34 6.44
CA TRP A 24 -13.54 16.00 5.17
C TRP A 24 -12.30 15.42 4.48
N THR A 25 -11.25 15.08 5.24
CA THR A 25 -10.01 14.49 4.72
C THR A 25 -10.24 13.16 4.00
N ALA A 26 -11.09 12.29 4.55
CA ALA A 26 -11.48 11.03 3.92
C ALA A 26 -12.35 11.26 2.66
N LYS A 27 -13.29 12.22 2.70
CA LYS A 27 -14.08 12.61 1.51
C LYS A 27 -13.19 13.04 0.36
N SER A 28 -12.14 13.80 0.67
CA SER A 28 -11.19 14.28 -0.33
C SER A 28 -10.36 13.17 -0.95
N CYS A 29 -10.02 12.12 -0.19
CA CYS A 29 -9.42 10.91 -0.75
C CYS A 29 -10.34 10.27 -1.80
N VAL A 30 -11.65 10.14 -1.53
CA VAL A 30 -12.60 9.58 -2.52
C VAL A 30 -12.75 10.47 -3.75
N ILE A 31 -12.85 11.79 -3.56
CA ILE A 31 -12.94 12.75 -4.68
C ILE A 31 -11.70 12.64 -5.57
N LEU A 32 -10.51 12.64 -4.97
CA LEU A 32 -9.26 12.52 -5.69
C LEU A 32 -9.14 11.15 -6.37
N ALA A 33 -9.54 10.05 -5.72
CA ALA A 33 -9.60 8.74 -6.34
C ALA A 33 -10.51 8.73 -7.58
N GLY A 34 -11.69 9.36 -7.49
CA GLY A 34 -12.61 9.52 -8.61
C GLY A 34 -11.99 10.33 -9.75
N LEU A 35 -11.37 11.47 -9.44
CA LEU A 35 -10.64 12.28 -10.43
C LEU A 35 -9.52 11.49 -11.10
N GLN A 36 -8.72 10.75 -10.33
CA GLN A 36 -7.67 9.89 -10.83
C GLN A 36 -8.20 8.86 -11.82
N VAL A 37 -9.27 8.14 -11.47
CA VAL A 37 -9.88 7.14 -12.36
C VAL A 37 -10.39 7.79 -13.65
N VAL A 38 -11.16 8.88 -13.54
CA VAL A 38 -11.70 9.59 -14.72
C VAL A 38 -10.59 10.12 -15.62
N SER A 39 -9.56 10.74 -15.04
CA SER A 39 -8.41 11.24 -15.80
C SER A 39 -7.61 10.11 -16.44
N CYS A 40 -7.44 8.97 -15.78
CA CYS A 40 -6.80 7.79 -16.36
C CYS A 40 -7.62 7.24 -17.54
N LEU A 41 -8.95 7.19 -17.42
CA LEU A 41 -9.84 6.76 -18.50
C LEU A 41 -9.81 7.73 -19.69
N ALA A 42 -9.83 9.05 -19.43
CA ALA A 42 -9.74 10.08 -20.46
C ALA A 42 -8.38 10.07 -21.17
N ALA A 43 -7.29 9.85 -20.43
CA ALA A 43 -5.99 9.64 -21.01
C ALA A 43 -5.95 8.36 -21.86
N HIS A 44 -6.62 7.29 -21.41
CA HIS A 44 -6.70 6.04 -22.16
C HIS A 44 -7.51 6.16 -23.45
N SER A 45 -8.61 6.92 -23.46
CA SER A 45 -9.38 7.17 -24.69
C SER A 45 -8.65 8.07 -25.68
N SER A 46 -7.65 8.84 -25.21
CA SER A 46 -6.81 9.72 -26.03
C SER A 46 -5.53 9.04 -26.54
N TRP A 47 -5.40 7.72 -26.34
CA TRP A 47 -4.19 6.91 -26.58
C TRP A 47 -3.97 6.61 -28.07
N GLN A 48 -3.85 7.63 -28.93
CA GLN A 48 -3.53 7.43 -30.35
C GLN A 48 -2.06 7.01 -30.61
N ALA A 49 -1.19 7.09 -29.60
CA ALA A 49 0.20 6.62 -29.66
C ALA A 49 0.47 5.67 -28.49
N GLY A 50 0.48 4.37 -28.76
CA GLY A 50 0.77 3.27 -27.83
C GLY A 50 2.01 3.47 -26.95
N PRO A 51 2.18 2.70 -25.85
CA PRO A 51 3.46 2.69 -25.15
C PRO A 51 4.54 2.19 -26.10
N VAL A 52 5.68 2.88 -26.14
CA VAL A 52 6.82 2.44 -26.94
C VAL A 52 7.59 1.38 -26.14
N TYR A 53 8.02 0.31 -26.80
CA TYR A 53 8.80 -0.76 -26.18
C TYR A 53 10.26 -0.64 -26.61
N ARG A 54 11.19 -0.68 -25.65
CA ARG A 54 12.64 -0.90 -25.90
C ARG A 54 13.13 -1.98 -24.93
N GLY A 55 14.16 -2.71 -25.35
CA GLY A 55 14.77 -3.77 -24.55
C GLY A 55 15.23 -3.28 -23.18
N THR A 56 15.22 -4.17 -22.20
CA THR A 56 15.74 -3.92 -20.84
C THR A 56 17.26 -3.80 -20.86
N LEU A 57 17.83 -2.93 -20.02
CA LEU A 57 19.30 -2.81 -19.89
C LEU A 57 19.86 -3.99 -19.08
N GLU A 58 21.03 -4.49 -19.48
CA GLU A 58 21.70 -5.64 -18.85
C GLU A 58 21.93 -5.42 -17.34
N ASP A 59 22.32 -4.22 -16.95
CA ASP A 59 22.59 -3.84 -15.56
C ASP A 59 21.32 -3.89 -14.69
N GLU A 60 20.15 -3.60 -15.26
CA GLU A 60 18.87 -3.66 -14.54
C GLU A 60 18.46 -5.12 -14.27
N ILE A 61 18.75 -6.03 -15.21
CA ILE A 61 18.52 -7.47 -15.05
C ILE A 61 19.37 -8.01 -13.90
N GLN A 62 20.62 -7.55 -13.77
CA GLN A 62 21.49 -7.92 -12.65
C GLN A 62 20.92 -7.48 -11.31
N VAL A 63 20.40 -6.25 -11.20
CA VAL A 63 19.71 -5.77 -9.99
C VAL A 63 18.55 -6.70 -9.64
N PHE A 64 17.71 -7.09 -10.60
CA PHE A 64 16.59 -8.00 -10.33
C PHE A 64 17.04 -9.39 -9.92
N SER A 65 18.12 -9.91 -10.51
CA SER A 65 18.71 -11.19 -10.14
C SER A 65 19.24 -11.18 -8.70
N MET A 66 19.97 -10.14 -8.31
CA MET A 66 20.45 -9.96 -6.93
C MET A 66 19.29 -9.82 -5.95
N THR A 67 18.29 -9.01 -6.30
CA THR A 67 17.08 -8.78 -5.48
C THR A 67 16.31 -10.08 -5.26
N ARG A 68 16.17 -10.90 -6.31
CA ARG A 68 15.55 -12.24 -6.21
C ARG A 68 16.25 -13.12 -5.19
N ASN A 69 17.58 -13.12 -5.15
CA ASN A 69 18.34 -13.91 -4.18
C ASN A 69 18.21 -13.33 -2.77
N ALA A 70 18.21 -12.01 -2.62
CA ALA A 70 18.04 -11.34 -1.33
C ALA A 70 16.66 -11.59 -0.70
N LEU A 71 15.62 -11.87 -1.50
CA LEU A 71 14.27 -12.19 -1.00
C LEU A 71 14.24 -13.42 -0.10
N ILE A 72 15.22 -14.34 -0.17
CA ILE A 72 15.25 -15.53 0.68
C ILE A 72 15.13 -15.16 2.18
N ILE A 73 15.74 -14.05 2.59
CA ILE A 73 15.73 -13.59 3.98
C ILE A 73 14.33 -13.15 4.44
N PRO A 74 13.63 -12.20 3.78
CA PRO A 74 12.26 -11.89 4.14
C PRO A 74 11.30 -13.07 3.91
N MET A 75 11.56 -13.99 2.96
CA MET A 75 10.76 -15.23 2.83
C MET A 75 10.87 -16.07 4.10
N ALA A 76 12.07 -16.27 4.64
CA ALA A 76 12.27 -16.99 5.89
C ALA A 76 11.58 -16.29 7.08
N LEU A 77 11.68 -14.96 7.18
CA LEU A 77 11.00 -14.19 8.23
C LEU A 77 9.48 -14.29 8.14
N ILE A 78 8.91 -14.19 6.93
CA ILE A 78 7.46 -14.36 6.71
C ILE A 78 7.03 -15.79 7.01
N THR A 79 7.83 -16.81 6.65
CA THR A 79 7.56 -18.20 7.02
C THR A 79 7.57 -18.40 8.53
N LEU A 80 8.44 -17.73 9.28
CA LEU A 80 8.43 -17.76 10.75
C LEU A 80 7.15 -17.12 11.32
N VAL A 81 6.75 -15.98 10.77
CA VAL A 81 5.47 -15.32 11.11
C VAL A 81 4.29 -16.22 10.75
N PHE A 82 4.34 -16.92 9.62
CA PHE A 82 3.33 -17.89 9.20
C PHE A 82 3.27 -19.11 10.12
N GLY A 83 4.41 -19.64 10.56
CA GLY A 83 4.49 -20.73 11.54
C GLY A 83 3.84 -20.33 12.87
N PHE A 84 4.10 -19.10 13.33
CA PHE A 84 3.42 -18.53 14.50
C PHE A 84 1.91 -18.41 14.28
N GLN A 85 1.47 -18.01 13.08
CA GLN A 85 0.05 -17.90 12.73
C GLN A 85 -0.66 -19.24 12.64
N VAL A 86 -0.03 -20.27 12.09
CA VAL A 86 -0.58 -21.64 12.09
C VAL A 86 -0.76 -22.11 13.52
N ALA A 87 0.23 -21.87 14.40
CA ALA A 87 0.09 -22.17 15.83
C ALA A 87 -1.08 -21.40 16.47
N GLU A 88 -1.30 -20.13 16.11
CA GLU A 88 -2.42 -19.31 16.59
C GLU A 88 -3.78 -19.78 16.04
N MET A 89 -3.86 -20.22 14.78
CA MET A 89 -5.08 -20.79 14.18
C MET A 89 -5.46 -22.13 14.82
N CYS A 90 -4.46 -22.90 15.24
CA CYS A 90 -4.64 -24.15 15.97
C CYS A 90 -4.87 -23.94 17.47
N SER A 91 -4.83 -22.70 17.96
CA SER A 91 -5.17 -22.36 19.35
C SER A 91 -6.65 -22.59 19.62
N SER A 92 -6.99 -22.99 20.85
CA SER A 92 -8.38 -23.16 21.30
C SER A 92 -9.19 -21.86 21.33
N LYS A 93 -8.52 -20.70 21.28
CA LYS A 93 -9.12 -19.37 21.17
C LYS A 93 -8.34 -18.53 20.15
N PRO A 94 -8.55 -18.75 18.83
CA PRO A 94 -7.80 -18.04 17.81
C PRO A 94 -8.15 -16.56 17.81
N ARG A 95 -7.13 -15.69 17.88
CA ARG A 95 -7.34 -14.24 17.80
C ARG A 95 -7.74 -13.84 16.38
N GLN A 96 -8.98 -13.40 16.18
CA GLN A 96 -9.48 -12.89 14.88
C GLN A 96 -8.56 -11.80 14.28
N ARG A 97 -7.93 -11.00 15.16
CA ARG A 97 -6.95 -9.96 14.80
C ARG A 97 -5.71 -10.52 14.07
N ALA A 98 -5.17 -11.65 14.53
CA ALA A 98 -4.01 -12.29 13.90
C ALA A 98 -4.36 -12.90 12.53
N LEU A 99 -5.61 -13.37 12.37
CA LEU A 99 -6.13 -14.00 11.16
C LEU A 99 -6.46 -13.02 10.01
N ALA A 100 -6.98 -11.83 10.33
CA ALA A 100 -7.28 -10.82 9.31
C ALA A 100 -5.99 -10.22 8.73
N ILE A 101 -4.99 -10.00 9.60
CA ILE A 101 -3.76 -9.32 9.22
C ILE A 101 -2.72 -10.30 8.67
N SER A 102 -2.75 -11.60 9.01
CA SER A 102 -1.87 -12.62 8.42
C SER A 102 -2.00 -12.77 6.91
N ARG A 103 -3.20 -12.51 6.38
CA ARG A 103 -3.51 -12.63 4.95
C ARG A 103 -2.84 -11.53 4.12
N ALA A 104 -2.58 -10.37 4.73
CA ALA A 104 -1.99 -9.20 4.08
C ALA A 104 -0.49 -9.39 3.71
N PRO A 105 0.42 -9.80 4.61
CA PRO A 105 1.79 -10.16 4.27
C PRO A 105 1.86 -11.32 3.28
N MET A 106 0.99 -12.32 3.36
CA MET A 106 0.95 -13.43 2.39
C MET A 106 0.59 -12.96 0.98
N LEU A 107 -0.41 -12.08 0.85
CA LEU A 107 -0.81 -11.50 -0.43
C LEU A 107 0.30 -10.60 -1.00
N LEU A 108 0.86 -9.72 -0.16
CA LEU A 108 2.01 -8.88 -0.48
C LEU A 108 3.19 -9.69 -1.02
N PHE A 109 3.46 -10.80 -0.35
CA PHE A 109 4.56 -11.69 -0.68
C PHE A 109 4.35 -12.44 -2.00
N ALA A 110 3.17 -13.02 -2.20
CA ALA A 110 2.81 -13.67 -3.46
C ALA A 110 2.94 -12.70 -4.63
N VAL A 111 2.45 -11.46 -4.46
CA VAL A 111 2.56 -10.39 -5.45
C VAL A 111 4.03 -10.04 -5.74
N LYS A 112 4.89 -9.94 -4.73
CA LYS A 112 6.33 -9.64 -4.90
C LYS A 112 7.08 -10.79 -5.58
N ILE A 113 6.84 -12.05 -5.21
CA ILE A 113 7.47 -13.21 -5.88
C ILE A 113 7.09 -13.23 -7.35
N CYS A 114 5.80 -13.09 -7.67
CA CYS A 114 5.32 -13.07 -9.04
C CYS A 114 5.99 -11.95 -9.85
N TYR A 115 6.07 -10.75 -9.27
CA TYR A 115 6.74 -9.60 -9.87
C TYR A 115 8.24 -9.84 -10.14
N TYR A 116 9.00 -10.30 -9.14
CA TYR A 116 10.45 -10.52 -9.28
C TYR A 116 10.77 -11.71 -10.19
N THR A 117 9.92 -12.74 -10.20
CA THR A 117 10.05 -13.88 -11.10
C THR A 117 9.85 -13.45 -12.55
N MET A 118 8.82 -12.62 -12.83
CA MET A 118 8.59 -12.07 -14.17
C MET A 118 9.75 -11.18 -14.63
N LEU A 119 10.27 -10.31 -13.76
CA LEU A 119 11.39 -9.44 -14.11
C LEU A 119 12.70 -10.20 -14.33
N SER A 120 12.98 -11.22 -13.53
CA SER A 120 14.23 -12.00 -13.62
C SER A 120 14.33 -12.88 -14.88
N ARG A 121 13.23 -13.07 -15.61
CA ARG A 121 13.16 -13.86 -16.85
C ARG A 121 12.91 -13.02 -18.10
N GLY A 122 12.96 -11.69 -17.99
CA GLY A 122 12.71 -10.79 -19.11
C GLY A 122 11.24 -10.63 -19.50
N TYR A 123 10.28 -11.13 -18.71
CA TYR A 123 8.83 -10.94 -18.93
C TYR A 123 8.32 -9.55 -18.49
N GLY A 124 9.18 -8.54 -18.52
CA GLY A 124 8.78 -7.17 -18.20
C GLY A 124 7.95 -6.59 -19.33
N LEU A 125 6.69 -6.25 -19.06
CA LEU A 125 5.98 -5.23 -19.84
C LEU A 125 6.64 -3.88 -19.55
N ALA A 126 7.80 -3.66 -20.17
CA ALA A 126 8.61 -2.47 -20.03
C ALA A 126 8.12 -1.42 -21.03
N PHE A 127 7.19 -0.58 -20.58
CA PHE A 127 6.77 0.59 -21.36
C PHE A 127 7.87 1.64 -21.27
N GLN A 128 8.04 2.47 -22.30
CA GLN A 128 8.97 3.58 -22.21
C GLN A 128 8.39 4.71 -21.36
N ASN A 129 9.21 5.20 -20.44
CA ASN A 129 8.96 6.45 -19.75
C ASN A 129 9.06 7.61 -20.75
N GLN A 130 7.94 8.25 -21.06
CA GLN A 130 7.86 9.40 -21.95
C GLN A 130 8.24 10.72 -21.25
N ARG A 131 8.39 10.71 -19.92
CA ARG A 131 8.78 11.88 -19.13
C ARG A 131 10.29 11.98 -18.97
N SER A 132 10.97 10.84 -18.93
CA SER A 132 12.41 10.80 -18.72
C SER A 132 13.18 11.13 -20.00
N PRO A 133 14.24 11.98 -19.94
CA PRO A 133 15.07 12.32 -21.10
C PRO A 133 15.72 11.11 -21.78
N ASP A 134 15.97 10.04 -21.01
CA ASP A 134 16.61 8.80 -21.47
C ASP A 134 15.62 7.70 -21.90
N TYR A 135 14.31 7.99 -21.91
CA TYR A 135 13.25 7.04 -22.28
C TYR A 135 13.32 5.68 -21.56
N ARG A 136 13.78 5.69 -20.30
CA ARG A 136 13.99 4.47 -19.49
C ARG A 136 12.76 3.57 -19.36
N PRO A 137 12.94 2.27 -19.11
CA PRO A 137 11.83 1.35 -18.95
C PRO A 137 11.03 1.59 -17.67
N ILE A 138 9.71 1.52 -17.83
CA ILE A 138 8.69 1.46 -16.79
C ILE A 138 8.19 0.03 -16.73
N TYR A 139 8.57 -0.69 -15.68
CA TYR A 139 8.15 -2.06 -15.46
C TYR A 139 6.73 -2.12 -14.91
N VAL A 140 5.74 -2.32 -15.79
CA VAL A 140 4.31 -2.37 -15.42
C VAL A 140 4.04 -3.42 -14.34
N THR A 141 4.77 -4.52 -14.37
CA THR A 141 4.70 -5.56 -13.33
C THR A 141 4.99 -5.02 -11.93
N ARG A 142 5.87 -4.02 -11.79
CA ARG A 142 6.12 -3.36 -10.49
C ARG A 142 4.92 -2.56 -10.04
N TRP A 143 4.31 -1.80 -10.95
CA TRP A 143 3.14 -0.97 -10.67
C TRP A 143 1.92 -1.79 -10.29
N ILE A 144 1.70 -2.94 -10.96
CA ILE A 144 0.70 -3.93 -10.54
C ILE A 144 1.01 -4.39 -9.11
N GLY A 145 2.28 -4.70 -8.83
CA GLY A 145 2.71 -5.07 -7.48
C GLY A 145 2.41 -4.01 -6.43
N TRP A 146 2.72 -2.76 -6.72
CA TRP A 146 2.45 -1.62 -5.85
C TRP A 146 0.95 -1.34 -5.66
N THR A 147 0.12 -1.59 -6.66
CA THR A 147 -1.34 -1.44 -6.59
C THR A 147 -1.94 -2.27 -5.45
N TYR A 148 -1.41 -3.47 -5.21
CA TYR A 148 -1.85 -4.30 -4.08
C TYR A 148 -1.05 -3.99 -2.82
N ALA A 149 0.25 -3.71 -2.96
CA ALA A 149 1.12 -3.56 -1.81
C ALA A 149 0.82 -2.32 -0.97
N VAL A 150 0.61 -1.17 -1.63
CA VAL A 150 0.43 0.13 -0.96
C VAL A 150 -0.84 0.14 -0.10
N PRO A 151 -2.04 -0.23 -0.62
CA PRO A 151 -3.24 -0.34 0.21
C PRO A 151 -3.10 -1.38 1.33
N THR A 152 -2.39 -2.48 1.08
CA THR A 152 -2.19 -3.51 2.10
C THR A 152 -1.35 -3.00 3.26
N VAL A 153 -0.26 -2.27 2.98
CA VAL A 153 0.59 -1.63 3.99
C VAL A 153 -0.18 -0.58 4.79
N LEU A 154 -1.05 0.21 4.13
CA LEU A 154 -1.94 1.15 4.81
C LEU A 154 -2.92 0.42 5.73
N PHE A 155 -3.60 -0.62 5.24
CA PHE A 155 -4.49 -1.44 6.04
C PHE A 155 -3.80 -2.00 7.27
N MET A 156 -2.61 -2.60 7.10
CA MET A 156 -1.82 -3.16 8.20
C MET A 156 -1.41 -2.11 9.23
N ASN A 157 -1.19 -0.86 8.78
CA ASN A 157 -0.87 0.24 9.69
C ASN A 157 -2.11 0.81 10.38
N LEU A 158 -3.26 0.86 9.75
CA LEU A 158 -4.40 1.58 10.32
C LEU A 158 -5.37 0.69 11.08
N TYR A 159 -5.59 -0.54 10.59
CA TYR A 159 -6.49 -1.49 11.24
C TYR A 159 -6.21 -1.68 12.75
N PRO A 160 -4.95 -1.78 13.22
CA PRO A 160 -4.68 -1.96 14.65
C PRO A 160 -5.10 -0.80 15.56
N LEU A 161 -5.33 0.39 15.01
CA LEU A 161 -5.75 1.56 15.80
C LEU A 161 -7.24 1.50 16.18
N MET A 162 -8.04 0.73 15.44
CA MET A 162 -9.47 0.52 15.70
C MET A 162 -9.77 -0.98 15.88
N ASP A 163 -8.86 -1.74 16.44
CA ASP A 163 -9.00 -3.20 16.57
C ASP A 163 -10.11 -3.66 17.54
N SER A 164 -10.67 -2.72 18.30
CA SER A 164 -11.87 -2.87 19.14
C SER A 164 -13.18 -2.77 18.34
N HIS A 165 -13.14 -2.27 17.11
CA HIS A 165 -14.31 -2.09 16.26
C HIS A 165 -14.53 -3.30 15.35
N PRO A 166 -15.77 -3.55 14.91
CA PRO A 166 -16.06 -4.52 13.86
C PRO A 166 -15.25 -4.23 12.59
N MET A 167 -14.69 -5.27 11.95
CA MET A 167 -13.86 -5.13 10.75
C MET A 167 -14.53 -4.32 9.64
N LEU A 168 -15.85 -4.47 9.47
CA LEU A 168 -16.61 -3.73 8.47
C LEU A 168 -16.56 -2.21 8.70
N GLU A 169 -16.68 -1.76 9.95
CA GLU A 169 -16.63 -0.32 10.29
C GLU A 169 -15.25 0.26 10.03
N VAL A 170 -14.20 -0.49 10.40
CA VAL A 170 -12.81 -0.12 10.11
C VAL A 170 -12.59 -0.02 8.61
N LEU A 171 -13.04 -1.02 7.83
CA LEU A 171 -12.95 -1.01 6.38
C LEU A 171 -13.68 0.19 5.76
N VAL A 172 -14.89 0.52 6.23
CA VAL A 172 -15.65 1.69 5.76
C VAL A 172 -14.90 2.99 6.03
N ARG A 173 -14.19 3.10 7.17
CA ARG A 173 -13.42 4.31 7.50
C ARG A 173 -12.14 4.47 6.68
N ILE A 174 -11.42 3.38 6.43
CA ILE A 174 -10.14 3.42 5.72
C ILE A 174 -10.28 3.26 4.20
N PHE A 175 -11.44 2.78 3.71
CA PHE A 175 -11.70 2.58 2.28
C PHE A 175 -11.31 3.78 1.40
N PRO A 176 -11.65 5.04 1.77
CA PRO A 176 -11.20 6.21 1.02
C PRO A 176 -9.69 6.27 0.77
N GLN A 177 -8.89 5.99 1.79
CA GLN A 177 -7.43 5.99 1.68
C GLN A 177 -6.92 4.82 0.85
N LEU A 178 -7.52 3.64 1.01
CA LEU A 178 -7.20 2.45 0.21
C LEU A 178 -7.48 2.70 -1.27
N ALA A 179 -8.61 3.34 -1.58
CA ALA A 179 -8.98 3.71 -2.95
C ALA A 179 -7.98 4.72 -3.53
N ALA A 180 -7.74 5.85 -2.84
CA ALA A 180 -6.84 6.92 -3.29
C ALA A 180 -5.38 6.45 -3.48
N SER A 181 -4.91 5.54 -2.63
CA SER A 181 -3.56 4.99 -2.70
C SER A 181 -3.41 3.93 -3.80
N ALA A 182 -4.44 3.13 -4.07
CA ALA A 182 -4.47 2.22 -5.21
C ALA A 182 -4.49 2.99 -6.53
N THR A 183 -5.31 4.04 -6.63
CA THR A 183 -5.41 4.89 -7.82
C THR A 183 -4.15 5.72 -8.04
N TYR A 184 -3.48 6.19 -6.98
CA TYR A 184 -2.17 6.85 -7.03
C TYR A 184 -1.16 6.07 -7.87
N CYS A 185 -1.02 4.76 -7.63
CA CYS A 185 -0.08 3.91 -8.37
C CYS A 185 -0.35 3.97 -9.88
N TRP A 186 -1.62 3.87 -10.28
CA TRP A 186 -1.99 3.89 -11.70
C TRP A 186 -1.93 5.27 -12.34
N THR A 187 -2.30 6.32 -11.62
CA THR A 187 -2.19 7.70 -12.13
C THR A 187 -0.73 8.05 -12.44
N CYS A 188 0.20 7.71 -11.54
CA CYS A 188 1.63 7.92 -11.75
C CYS A 188 2.22 7.01 -12.85
N ALA A 189 1.81 5.74 -12.91
CA ALA A 189 2.24 4.82 -13.97
C ALA A 189 1.82 5.34 -15.34
N LEU A 190 0.54 5.67 -15.52
CA LEU A 190 -0.01 6.20 -16.76
C LEU A 190 0.62 7.54 -17.12
N GLY A 191 0.76 8.46 -16.15
CA GLY A 191 1.42 9.74 -16.36
C GLY A 191 2.86 9.61 -16.91
N SER A 192 3.55 8.54 -16.55
CA SER A 192 4.91 8.27 -17.01
C SER A 192 4.97 7.72 -18.44
N VAL A 193 3.94 7.01 -18.89
CA VAL A 193 3.96 6.31 -20.20
C VAL A 193 3.20 7.05 -21.30
N LEU A 194 2.41 8.06 -20.95
CA LEU A 194 1.71 8.89 -21.92
C LEU A 194 2.67 9.77 -22.69
N TYR A 195 2.53 9.77 -24.02
CA TYR A 195 3.31 10.60 -24.93
C TYR A 195 3.05 12.09 -24.74
N ASP A 196 1.78 12.47 -24.56
CA ASP A 196 1.40 13.88 -24.34
C ASP A 196 2.02 14.42 -23.05
N PRO A 197 2.89 15.45 -23.12
CA PRO A 197 3.60 15.93 -21.95
C PRO A 197 2.73 16.56 -20.88
N TRP A 198 1.69 17.28 -21.29
CA TRP A 198 0.84 17.99 -20.36
C TRP A 198 -0.02 17.02 -19.56
N MET A 199 -0.69 16.07 -20.22
CA MET A 199 -1.47 15.01 -19.59
C MET A 199 -0.58 14.11 -18.73
N GLY A 200 0.63 13.77 -19.20
CA GLY A 200 1.58 12.96 -18.44
C GLY A 200 1.97 13.59 -17.10
N TRP A 201 2.33 14.87 -17.12
CA TRP A 201 2.64 15.62 -15.89
C TRP A 201 1.41 15.89 -15.03
N PHE A 202 0.25 16.18 -15.64
CA PHE A 202 -1.00 16.35 -14.92
C PHE A 202 -1.34 15.11 -14.10
N LEU A 203 -1.31 13.92 -14.69
CA LEU A 203 -1.54 12.66 -13.99
C LEU A 203 -0.50 12.40 -12.89
N THR A 204 0.76 12.71 -13.16
CA THR A 204 1.84 12.57 -12.18
C THR A 204 1.62 13.46 -10.95
N VAL A 205 1.26 14.72 -11.16
CA VAL A 205 0.95 15.68 -10.09
C VAL A 205 -0.33 15.29 -9.36
N LEU A 206 -1.38 14.89 -10.08
CA LEU A 206 -2.63 14.42 -9.49
C LEU A 206 -2.42 13.23 -8.56
N GLY A 207 -1.56 12.27 -8.96
CA GLY A 207 -1.14 11.18 -8.08
C GLY A 207 -0.47 11.69 -6.81
N CYS A 208 0.50 12.60 -6.92
CA CYS A 208 1.19 13.16 -5.74
C CYS A 208 0.23 13.90 -4.79
N VAL A 209 -0.70 14.69 -5.34
CA VAL A 209 -1.73 15.40 -4.56
C VAL A 209 -2.68 14.42 -3.87
N ALA A 210 -3.10 13.35 -4.57
CA ALA A 210 -3.91 12.29 -3.97
C ALA A 210 -3.20 11.60 -2.81
N TYR A 211 -1.90 11.31 -2.97
CA TYR A 211 -1.11 10.72 -1.90
C TYR A 211 -0.96 11.68 -0.71
N ALA A 212 -0.73 12.98 -0.94
CA ALA A 212 -0.70 13.97 0.14
C ALA A 212 -2.03 14.04 0.91
N ALA A 213 -3.17 13.87 0.24
CA ALA A 213 -4.47 13.79 0.90
C ALA A 213 -4.62 12.50 1.74
N VAL A 214 -4.06 11.37 1.29
CA VAL A 214 -3.99 10.13 2.08
C VAL A 214 -3.20 10.37 3.37
N VAL A 215 -2.02 11.00 3.28
CA VAL A 215 -1.20 11.34 4.47
C VAL A 215 -1.98 12.26 5.42
N ALA A 216 -2.67 13.28 4.89
CA ALA A 216 -3.45 14.19 5.70
C ALA A 216 -4.60 13.47 6.45
N ASP A 217 -5.34 12.59 5.77
CA ASP A 217 -6.39 11.79 6.42
C ASP A 217 -5.83 10.79 7.44
N GLU A 218 -4.65 10.23 7.18
CA GLU A 218 -3.96 9.35 8.11
C GLU A 218 -3.52 10.08 9.37
N VAL A 219 -3.00 11.31 9.26
CA VAL A 219 -2.67 12.15 10.42
C VAL A 219 -3.90 12.43 11.28
N VAL A 220 -5.05 12.72 10.66
CA VAL A 220 -6.33 12.89 11.38
C VAL A 220 -6.73 11.60 12.09
N TYR A 221 -6.71 10.48 11.37
CA TYR A 221 -7.05 9.16 11.91
C TYR A 221 -6.16 8.75 13.08
N LEU A 222 -4.86 9.03 12.99
CA LEU A 222 -3.90 8.79 14.06
C LEU A 222 -4.19 9.67 15.27
N THR A 223 -4.48 10.95 15.07
CA THR A 223 -4.78 11.87 16.17
C THR A 223 -6.00 11.40 16.96
N GLU A 224 -6.99 10.83 16.27
CA GLU A 224 -8.22 10.29 16.86
C GLU A 224 -7.99 8.97 17.63
N HIS A 225 -7.13 8.07 17.13
CA HIS A 225 -7.06 6.69 17.61
C HIS A 225 -5.71 6.27 18.22
N ILE A 226 -4.65 7.06 18.11
CA ILE A 226 -3.34 6.67 18.66
C ILE A 226 -3.32 6.66 20.18
N ARG A 227 -4.20 7.42 20.84
CA ARG A 227 -4.31 7.40 22.31
C ARG A 227 -5.08 6.20 22.84
N THR A 228 -5.84 5.51 21.98
CA THR A 228 -6.65 4.35 22.36
C THR A 228 -5.94 3.02 22.14
N THR A 229 -4.76 3.03 21.49
CA THR A 229 -3.88 1.86 21.41
C THR A 229 -3.07 1.70 22.69
N SER A 230 -2.82 0.46 23.06
CA SER A 230 -1.90 0.01 24.11
C SER A 230 -0.44 0.36 23.86
N GLN A 231 -0.02 0.55 22.60
CA GLN A 231 1.37 0.79 22.22
C GLN A 231 1.52 2.00 21.28
N PRO A 232 1.20 3.22 21.76
CA PRO A 232 1.17 4.42 20.94
C PRO A 232 2.52 4.75 20.30
N THR A 233 3.63 4.56 21.03
CA THR A 233 4.98 4.87 20.54
C THR A 233 5.40 3.96 19.39
N LEU A 234 5.20 2.64 19.55
CA LEU A 234 5.53 1.67 18.50
C LEU A 234 4.66 1.90 17.27
N LYS A 235 3.40 2.25 17.48
CA LYS A 235 2.48 2.54 16.38
C LYS A 235 2.81 3.82 15.63
N GLY A 236 3.14 4.89 16.36
CA GLY A 236 3.64 6.14 15.78
C GLY A 236 4.92 5.92 14.97
N ALA A 237 5.86 5.12 15.49
CA ALA A 237 7.08 4.75 14.76
C ALA A 237 6.80 3.97 13.48
N SER A 238 5.88 2.98 13.52
CA SER A 238 5.48 2.20 12.34
C SER A 238 4.90 3.08 11.23
N VAL A 239 4.01 4.01 11.58
CA VAL A 239 3.44 4.98 10.65
C VAL A 239 4.53 5.89 10.10
N PHE A 240 5.40 6.43 10.96
CA PHE A 240 6.46 7.35 10.53
C PHE A 240 7.40 6.68 9.53
N VAL A 241 7.85 5.45 9.81
CA VAL A 241 8.69 4.67 8.89
C VAL A 241 7.96 4.47 7.56
N LYS A 242 6.67 4.10 7.60
CA LYS A 242 5.85 3.93 6.40
C LYS A 242 5.80 5.21 5.56
N GLU A 243 5.50 6.34 6.18
CA GLU A 243 5.38 7.63 5.47
C GLU A 243 6.72 8.12 4.92
N ALA A 244 7.79 8.04 5.72
CA ALA A 244 9.13 8.42 5.27
C ALA A 244 9.54 7.63 4.03
N MET A 245 9.23 6.33 3.99
CA MET A 245 9.52 5.49 2.83
C MET A 245 8.65 5.87 1.62
N PHE A 246 7.34 6.08 1.78
CA PHE A 246 6.47 6.46 0.65
C PHE A 246 6.81 7.84 0.07
N VAL A 247 7.18 8.81 0.92
CA VAL A 247 7.74 10.09 0.46
C VAL A 247 9.04 9.87 -0.33
N ALA A 248 9.94 9.02 0.16
CA ALA A 248 11.19 8.70 -0.55
C ALA A 248 10.92 8.03 -1.91
N TYR A 249 9.95 7.12 -2.01
CA TYR A 249 9.51 6.54 -3.29
C TYR A 249 9.07 7.63 -4.28
N THR A 250 8.21 8.56 -3.84
CA THR A 250 7.72 9.65 -4.69
C THR A 250 8.84 10.57 -5.14
N VAL A 251 9.79 10.92 -4.26
CA VAL A 251 10.94 11.75 -4.60
C VAL A 251 11.83 11.06 -5.64
N ILE A 252 12.21 9.80 -5.43
CA ILE A 252 13.02 9.05 -6.40
C ILE A 252 12.30 8.89 -7.74
N PHE A 253 10.98 8.71 -7.72
CA PHE A 253 10.16 8.67 -8.92
C PHE A 253 10.18 10.00 -9.69
N LEU A 254 9.99 11.13 -9.02
CA LEU A 254 10.04 12.45 -9.64
C LEU A 254 11.43 12.76 -10.19
N LEU A 255 12.48 12.50 -9.40
CA LEU A 255 13.87 12.70 -9.83
C LEU A 255 14.22 11.79 -11.02
N GLY A 256 13.72 10.56 -11.04
CA GLY A 256 13.85 9.65 -12.17
C GLY A 256 13.14 10.16 -13.42
N ASN A 257 11.91 10.65 -13.28
CA ASN A 257 11.14 11.24 -14.39
C ASN A 257 11.77 12.53 -14.93
N MET A 258 12.44 13.31 -14.09
CA MET A 258 13.15 14.53 -14.50
C MET A 258 14.57 14.24 -15.04
N GLY A 259 15.03 12.99 -15.00
CA GLY A 259 16.37 12.60 -15.48
C GLY A 259 17.52 12.90 -14.51
N PHE A 260 17.25 13.27 -13.26
CA PHE A 260 18.28 13.58 -12.26
C PHE A 260 18.96 12.34 -11.66
N ILE A 261 18.32 11.17 -11.76
CA ILE A 261 18.83 9.91 -11.26
C ILE A 261 18.84 8.90 -12.40
N SER A 262 19.86 8.05 -12.52
CA SER A 262 19.93 7.03 -13.58
C SER A 262 18.85 5.94 -13.41
N SER A 263 18.46 5.28 -14.51
CA SER A 263 17.49 4.18 -14.43
C SER A 263 17.95 3.08 -13.46
N TYR A 264 19.22 2.67 -13.55
CA TYR A 264 19.86 1.73 -12.62
C TYR A 264 19.65 2.13 -11.15
N SER A 265 19.93 3.38 -10.80
CA SER A 265 19.81 3.86 -9.42
C SER A 265 18.37 3.86 -8.93
N CYS A 266 17.41 4.21 -9.81
CA CYS A 266 15.98 4.06 -9.51
C CYS A 266 15.62 2.59 -9.26
N GLN A 267 16.02 1.67 -10.14
CA GLN A 267 15.72 0.25 -9.98
C GLN A 267 16.32 -0.33 -8.69
N LEU A 268 17.58 0.03 -8.39
CA LEU A 268 18.26 -0.39 -7.17
C LEU A 268 17.53 0.12 -5.92
N PHE A 269 17.18 1.41 -5.88
CA PHE A 269 16.42 2.00 -4.78
C PHE A 269 15.08 1.29 -4.57
N TYR A 270 14.30 1.11 -5.65
CA TYR A 270 13.00 0.44 -5.56
C TYR A 270 13.14 -0.99 -5.08
N SER A 271 14.11 -1.75 -5.57
CA SER A 271 14.37 -3.12 -5.16
C SER A 271 14.76 -3.24 -3.68
N VAL A 272 15.72 -2.42 -3.22
CA VAL A 272 16.18 -2.44 -1.83
C VAL A 272 15.06 -2.02 -0.88
N THR A 273 14.33 -0.98 -1.25
CA THR A 273 13.23 -0.46 -0.42
C THR A 273 12.05 -1.42 -0.40
N ASP A 274 11.73 -2.09 -1.52
CA ASP A 274 10.65 -3.07 -1.58
C ASP A 274 10.91 -4.26 -0.65
N ILE A 275 12.18 -4.70 -0.54
CA ILE A 275 12.59 -5.76 0.40
C ILE A 275 12.57 -5.24 1.83
N SER A 276 13.28 -4.15 2.08
CA SER A 276 13.59 -3.69 3.44
C SER A 276 12.38 -3.10 4.13
N HIS A 277 11.59 -2.28 3.43
CA HIS A 277 10.41 -1.63 3.99
C HIS A 277 9.36 -2.65 4.43
N LEU A 278 9.09 -3.66 3.60
CA LEU A 278 8.13 -4.71 3.92
C LEU A 278 8.61 -5.58 5.07
N ALA A 279 9.90 -5.95 5.10
CA ALA A 279 10.48 -6.69 6.22
C ALA A 279 10.34 -5.91 7.53
N VAL A 280 10.74 -4.63 7.55
CA VAL A 280 10.65 -3.76 8.72
C VAL A 280 9.22 -3.60 9.21
N LEU A 281 8.27 -3.28 8.31
CA LEU A 281 6.87 -3.14 8.70
C LEU A 281 6.28 -4.45 9.23
N SER A 282 6.59 -5.58 8.59
CA SER A 282 6.12 -6.89 9.04
C SER A 282 6.69 -7.24 10.42
N SER A 283 7.95 -6.92 10.67
CA SER A 283 8.59 -7.09 11.98
C SER A 283 8.02 -6.16 13.04
N LEU A 284 7.82 -4.87 12.75
CA LEU A 284 7.23 -3.91 13.70
C LEU A 284 5.82 -4.33 14.11
N LEU A 285 5.04 -4.81 13.15
CA LEU A 285 3.70 -5.32 13.39
C LEU A 285 3.72 -6.62 14.19
N PHE A 286 4.64 -7.55 13.87
CA PHE A 286 4.86 -8.75 14.68
C PHE A 286 5.21 -8.38 16.13
N VAL A 287 6.10 -7.43 16.35
CA VAL A 287 6.47 -6.96 17.70
C VAL A 287 5.28 -6.34 18.40
N TYR A 288 4.53 -5.45 17.72
CA TYR A 288 3.34 -4.80 18.27
C TYR A 288 2.35 -5.83 18.81
N TRP A 289 2.07 -6.93 18.10
CA TRP A 289 1.09 -7.92 18.58
C TRP A 289 1.62 -8.95 19.58
N ASN A 290 2.91 -9.23 19.58
CA ASN A 290 3.49 -10.15 20.58
C ASN A 290 3.71 -9.47 21.93
N LEU A 291 3.99 -8.17 21.94
CA LEU A 291 4.11 -7.40 23.18
C LEU A 291 2.75 -7.01 23.78
N ASP A 292 1.68 -7.09 23.01
CA ASP A 292 0.31 -6.77 23.45
C ASP A 292 -0.41 -7.94 24.16
N ASP A 293 0.32 -8.99 24.54
CA ASP A 293 -0.29 -10.19 25.10
C ASP A 293 -0.87 -9.92 26.49
N PRO A 294 -2.19 -10.07 26.71
CA PRO A 294 -2.79 -10.06 28.04
C PRO A 294 -2.19 -11.11 28.98
N LYS A 295 -1.53 -12.16 28.44
CA LYS A 295 -0.81 -13.15 29.24
C LYS A 295 0.49 -12.62 29.85
N LEU A 296 1.06 -11.55 29.31
CA LEU A 296 2.25 -10.87 29.85
C LEU A 296 1.87 -9.67 30.73
N THR A 297 0.72 -9.05 30.49
CA THR A 297 0.20 -7.90 31.26
C THR A 297 -0.80 -8.27 32.35
N ALA A 298 -1.14 -9.55 32.51
CA ALA A 298 -1.75 -10.05 33.73
C ALA A 298 -0.72 -9.92 34.87
N THR A 299 -0.67 -8.75 35.50
CA THR A 299 -0.46 -8.71 36.94
C THR A 299 -1.34 -9.78 37.55
N ALA A 300 -0.73 -10.66 38.32
CA ALA A 300 -1.43 -11.63 39.13
C ALA A 300 -2.52 -10.90 39.93
N ASP A 301 -3.77 -11.02 39.47
CA ASP A 301 -4.93 -10.73 40.30
C ASP A 301 -4.96 -11.81 41.37
N HIS A 302 -4.28 -11.52 42.48
CA HIS A 302 -4.72 -12.02 43.76
C HIS A 302 -6.06 -11.36 44.09
N ARG A 303 -7.10 -12.20 44.29
CA ARG A 303 -8.41 -12.03 44.97
C ARG A 303 -9.52 -12.57 44.05
N ASP A 304 -10.23 -13.66 44.32
CA ASP A 304 -10.34 -14.59 45.46
C ASP A 304 -10.62 -16.00 44.91
#